data_AF-A0A3C0CRV7-F1
#
_entry.id   AF-A0A3C0CRV7-F1
#
_cell.length_a   1.000
_cell.length_b   1.000
_cell.length_c   1.000
_cell.angle_alpha   90.00
_cell.angle_beta   90.00
_cell.angle_gamma   90.00
#
_symmetry.space_group_name_H-M   'P 1'
#
loop_
_entity.id
_entity.type
_entity.pdbx_description
1 polymer ?
#
loop_
_entity_poly.entity_id
_entity_poly.type
_entity_poly.pdbx_seq_one_letter_code
_entity_poly.pdbx_strand_id
1 'polypeptide(L)'
;MLDLLVKYAHDHKLVAEPGFAPKTVRWCLSFDSNANFLGVIELGDISSKRNPGQTFPACPDLQQPELVGGSEVRCHFLIETAQVIGLLFKDEADEKMNGGRTREKRAFFTRMLHDAGSDVPQLSIAAKALDNETLAASIRDELQGKKAKPTDKVTIAVDNAFPVELDTWHPWWRKFRAGLKGKKPGDNVMRCFVTGDLQEPVSSHLTVSGLS
;
A
#
# COMPACT_ATOMS: atom_id res chain seq x y z
N MET A 1 -4.00 13.85 -32.57
CA MET A 1 -4.03 12.36 -32.48
C MET A 1 -3.72 11.90 -31.06
N LEU A 2 -2.62 12.39 -30.44
CA LEU A 2 -2.29 12.11 -29.03
C LEU A 2 -3.37 12.60 -28.03
N ASP A 3 -3.95 13.78 -28.25
CA ASP A 3 -5.05 14.28 -27.39
C ASP A 3 -6.29 13.38 -27.41
N LEU A 4 -6.58 12.75 -28.56
CA LEU A 4 -7.70 11.82 -28.69
C LEU A 4 -7.42 10.52 -27.93
N LEU A 5 -6.16 10.07 -27.88
CA LEU A 5 -5.75 8.91 -27.09
C LEU A 5 -5.80 9.19 -25.59
N VAL A 6 -5.36 10.38 -25.15
CA VAL A 6 -5.45 10.80 -23.74
C VAL A 6 -6.91 10.97 -23.33
N LYS A 7 -7.73 11.61 -24.16
CA LYS A 7 -9.16 11.76 -23.91
C LYS A 7 -9.87 10.41 -23.84
N TYR A 8 -9.61 9.53 -24.80
CA TYR A 8 -10.12 8.15 -24.77
C TYR A 8 -9.66 7.42 -23.51
N ALA A 9 -8.40 7.55 -23.11
CA ALA A 9 -7.89 6.91 -21.91
C ALA A 9 -8.54 7.47 -20.62
N HIS A 10 -8.85 8.76 -20.55
CA HIS A 10 -9.60 9.34 -19.43
C HIS A 10 -11.07 8.89 -19.44
N ASP A 11 -11.73 9.00 -20.59
CA ASP A 11 -13.15 8.66 -20.78
C ASP A 11 -13.40 7.17 -20.48
N HIS A 12 -12.43 6.30 -20.76
CA HIS A 12 -12.48 4.86 -20.49
C HIS A 12 -11.74 4.43 -19.21
N LYS A 13 -11.29 5.36 -18.36
CA LYS A 13 -10.53 5.09 -17.11
C LYS A 13 -9.30 4.19 -17.31
N LEU A 14 -8.67 4.27 -18.47
CA LEU A 14 -7.45 3.54 -18.84
C LEU A 14 -6.18 4.21 -18.31
N VAL A 15 -6.27 5.44 -17.79
CA VAL A 15 -5.15 6.12 -17.12
C VAL A 15 -5.10 5.65 -15.67
N ALA A 16 -4.12 4.79 -15.34
CA ALA A 16 -3.76 4.54 -13.94
C ALA A 16 -3.26 5.85 -13.33
N GLU A 17 -4.00 6.42 -12.40
CA GLU A 17 -3.59 7.65 -11.71
C GLU A 17 -2.21 7.42 -11.07
N PRO A 18 -1.19 8.27 -11.34
CA PRO A 18 0.12 8.09 -10.76
C PRO A 18 0.05 8.06 -9.23
N GLY A 19 0.52 6.97 -8.62
CA GLY A 19 0.38 6.73 -7.18
C GLY A 19 -0.72 5.78 -6.79
N PHE A 20 -1.42 5.24 -7.78
CA PHE A 20 -2.35 4.16 -7.63
C PHE A 20 -1.97 3.04 -8.59
N ALA A 21 -2.05 1.81 -8.11
CA ALA A 21 -1.79 0.62 -8.91
C ALA A 21 -2.68 -0.54 -8.46
N PRO A 22 -3.06 -1.46 -9.36
CA PRO A 22 -3.77 -2.65 -8.95
C PRO A 22 -2.87 -3.53 -8.08
N LYS A 23 -3.40 -4.05 -6.97
CA LYS A 23 -2.68 -4.98 -6.08
C LYS A 23 -3.54 -6.19 -5.77
N THR A 24 -2.97 -7.37 -5.97
CA THR A 24 -3.57 -8.65 -5.56
C THR A 24 -3.18 -8.97 -4.12
N VAL A 25 -4.16 -9.12 -3.25
CA VAL A 25 -4.01 -9.30 -1.80
C VAL A 25 -4.54 -10.66 -1.41
N ARG A 26 -3.79 -11.38 -0.58
CA ARG A 26 -4.15 -12.74 -0.17
C ARG A 26 -4.82 -12.80 1.19
N TRP A 27 -4.43 -11.90 2.10
CA TRP A 27 -4.93 -11.92 3.47
C TRP A 27 -5.58 -10.59 3.85
N CYS A 28 -6.61 -10.66 4.67
CA CYS A 28 -7.25 -9.51 5.27
C CYS A 28 -7.24 -9.67 6.79
N LEU A 29 -6.81 -8.62 7.50
CA LEU A 29 -6.99 -8.52 8.94
C LEU A 29 -8.36 -7.88 9.20
N SER A 30 -9.24 -8.62 9.87
CA SER A 30 -10.59 -8.16 10.20
C SER A 30 -10.64 -7.59 11.61
N PHE A 31 -11.20 -6.40 11.74
CA PHE A 31 -11.45 -5.71 13.01
C PHE A 31 -12.92 -5.30 13.12
N ASP A 32 -13.39 -5.16 14.35
CA ASP A 32 -14.67 -4.50 14.62
C ASP A 32 -14.49 -2.99 14.85
N SER A 33 -15.61 -2.26 14.92
CA SER A 33 -15.67 -0.84 15.29
C SER A 33 -15.03 -0.49 16.64
N ASN A 34 -14.82 -1.47 17.53
CA ASN A 34 -14.21 -1.29 18.85
C ASN A 34 -12.69 -1.55 18.87
N ALA A 35 -12.06 -1.76 17.70
CA ALA A 35 -10.65 -2.11 17.55
C ALA A 35 -10.28 -3.50 18.10
N ASN A 36 -11.27 -4.39 18.25
CA ASN A 36 -11.00 -5.79 18.52
C ASN A 36 -10.59 -6.50 17.23
N PHE A 37 -9.56 -7.33 17.33
CA PHE A 37 -9.15 -8.20 16.24
C PHE A 37 -10.09 -9.41 16.16
N LEU A 38 -10.75 -9.57 15.02
CA LEU A 38 -11.71 -10.66 14.78
C LEU A 38 -11.05 -11.87 14.11
N GLY A 39 -9.97 -11.64 13.37
CA GLY A 39 -9.15 -12.69 12.80
C GLY A 39 -8.58 -12.36 11.42
N VAL A 40 -7.98 -13.35 10.78
CA VAL A 40 -7.40 -13.28 9.43
C VAL A 40 -8.30 -14.00 8.44
N ILE A 41 -8.71 -13.31 7.39
CA ILE A 41 -9.54 -13.85 6.30
C ILE A 41 -8.67 -14.08 5.08
N GLU A 42 -8.74 -15.27 4.48
CA GLU A 42 -8.12 -15.52 3.17
C GLU A 42 -9.02 -14.94 2.07
N LEU A 43 -8.45 -14.10 1.20
CA LEU A 43 -9.16 -13.46 0.10
C LEU A 43 -8.98 -14.24 -1.21
N GLY A 44 -9.91 -14.05 -2.15
CA GLY A 44 -9.89 -14.70 -3.45
C GLY A 44 -10.66 -16.03 -3.48
N ASP A 45 -10.27 -16.91 -4.40
CA ASP A 45 -10.91 -18.22 -4.57
C ASP A 45 -10.24 -19.26 -3.67
N ILE A 46 -10.84 -19.46 -2.48
CA ILE A 46 -10.37 -20.40 -1.45
C ILE A 46 -10.49 -21.87 -1.93
N SER A 47 -11.35 -22.15 -2.92
CA SER A 47 -11.46 -23.51 -3.49
C SER A 47 -10.28 -23.87 -4.40
N SER A 48 -9.55 -22.86 -4.89
CA SER A 48 -8.40 -23.05 -5.78
C SER A 48 -7.11 -23.29 -5.00
N LYS A 49 -6.40 -24.37 -5.34
CA LYS A 49 -5.10 -24.71 -4.73
C LYS A 49 -4.03 -23.62 -4.88
N ARG A 50 -4.12 -22.78 -5.91
CA ARG A 50 -3.15 -21.70 -6.16
C ARG A 50 -3.58 -20.36 -5.56
N ASN A 51 -4.84 -20.22 -5.15
CA ASN A 51 -5.54 -18.99 -4.76
C ASN A 51 -4.70 -17.70 -4.93
N PRO A 52 -4.84 -16.97 -6.06
CA PRO A 52 -4.02 -15.79 -6.31
C PRO A 52 -4.31 -14.63 -5.34
N GLY A 53 -5.42 -14.67 -4.61
CA GLY A 53 -5.92 -13.55 -3.82
C GLY A 53 -6.99 -12.73 -4.54
N GLN A 54 -7.43 -11.64 -3.91
CA GLN A 54 -8.35 -10.66 -4.48
C GLN A 54 -7.59 -9.46 -5.04
N THR A 55 -7.89 -9.06 -6.27
CA THR A 55 -7.29 -7.88 -6.90
C THR A 55 -8.13 -6.64 -6.60
N PHE A 56 -7.48 -5.66 -5.97
CA PHE A 56 -8.02 -4.32 -5.78
C PHE A 56 -7.48 -3.41 -6.89
N PRO A 57 -8.32 -2.65 -7.61
CA PRO A 57 -7.92 -1.96 -8.84
C PRO A 57 -7.14 -0.66 -8.60
N ALA A 58 -7.42 0.05 -7.51
CA ALA A 58 -6.91 1.41 -7.26
C ALA A 58 -6.26 1.52 -5.88
N CYS A 59 -5.16 0.79 -5.67
CA CYS A 59 -4.47 0.78 -4.39
C CYS A 59 -3.40 1.85 -4.32
N PRO A 60 -3.17 2.49 -3.15
CA PRO A 60 -2.09 3.46 -3.00
C PRO A 60 -0.74 2.79 -3.26
N ASP A 61 0.07 3.43 -4.10
CA ASP A 61 1.33 2.89 -4.58
C ASP A 61 2.44 3.95 -4.52
N LEU A 62 3.56 3.58 -3.89
CA LEU A 62 4.76 4.40 -3.85
C LEU A 62 5.74 3.82 -4.86
N GLN A 63 6.27 4.69 -5.71
CA GLN A 63 7.32 4.31 -6.64
C GLN A 63 8.64 4.10 -5.91
N GLN A 64 9.56 3.36 -6.53
CA GLN A 64 10.86 3.06 -5.93
C GLN A 64 11.61 4.29 -5.40
N PRO A 65 11.70 5.43 -6.12
CA PRO A 65 12.34 6.64 -5.60
C PRO A 65 11.64 7.22 -4.37
N GLU A 66 10.31 7.05 -4.26
CA GLU A 66 9.53 7.51 -3.10
C GLU A 66 9.75 6.59 -1.88
N LEU A 67 9.97 5.28 -2.11
CA LEU A 67 10.24 4.30 -1.06
C LEU A 67 11.66 4.37 -0.50
N VAL A 68 12.66 4.60 -1.35
CA VAL A 68 14.08 4.63 -0.94
C VAL A 68 14.62 6.05 -0.74
N GLY A 69 13.91 7.07 -1.19
CA GLY A 69 14.31 8.47 -1.07
C GLY A 69 14.10 9.00 0.35
N GLY A 70 14.98 9.92 0.77
CA GLY A 70 14.95 10.53 2.10
C GLY A 70 15.75 9.74 3.15
N SER A 71 15.61 10.14 4.41
CA SER A 71 16.33 9.56 5.55
C SER A 71 15.51 8.55 6.36
N GLU A 72 14.23 8.38 6.06
CA GLU A 72 13.30 7.51 6.80
C GLU A 72 13.02 6.23 6.00
N VAL A 73 12.87 5.09 6.69
CA VAL A 73 12.47 3.83 6.07
C VAL A 73 10.97 3.83 5.81
N ARG A 74 10.59 3.71 4.54
CA ARG A 74 9.18 3.79 4.10
C ARG A 74 8.63 2.43 3.64
N CYS A 75 7.31 2.34 3.58
CA CYS A 75 6.55 1.20 3.10
C CYS A 75 5.26 1.67 2.39
N HIS A 76 4.51 0.74 1.80
CA HIS A 76 3.24 1.03 1.14
C HIS A 76 2.11 1.27 2.14
N PHE A 77 1.13 2.09 1.74
CA PHE A 77 -0.08 2.40 2.50
C PHE A 77 -1.18 1.36 2.22
N LEU A 78 -2.03 1.03 3.19
CA LEU A 78 -3.20 0.10 3.16
C LEU A 78 -2.97 -1.36 2.75
N ILE A 79 -2.00 -1.64 1.90
CA ILE A 79 -1.62 -2.97 1.45
C ILE A 79 -0.10 -3.07 1.53
N GLU A 80 0.36 -3.96 2.41
CA GLU A 80 1.79 -4.24 2.58
C GLU A 80 1.98 -5.73 2.87
N THR A 81 3.22 -6.21 2.86
CA THR A 81 3.52 -7.63 3.10
C THR A 81 3.21 -8.07 4.53
N ALA A 82 2.91 -9.36 4.70
CA ALA A 82 2.74 -10.00 6.00
C ALA A 82 4.00 -9.86 6.89
N GLN A 83 5.18 -9.78 6.27
CA GLN A 83 6.43 -9.51 6.98
C GLN A 83 6.40 -8.17 7.70
N VAL A 84 5.90 -7.11 7.07
CA VAL A 84 5.81 -5.79 7.70
C VAL A 84 4.61 -5.73 8.65
N ILE A 85 3.42 -6.11 8.19
CA ILE A 85 2.17 -5.95 8.96
C ILE A 85 2.13 -6.90 10.17
N GLY A 86 2.52 -8.17 10.02
CA GLY A 86 2.50 -9.15 11.08
C GLY A 86 3.84 -9.31 11.82
N LEU A 87 4.89 -8.61 11.40
CA LEU A 87 6.28 -8.94 11.79
C LEU A 87 6.57 -10.43 11.55
N LEU A 88 6.10 -10.95 10.42
CA LEU A 88 6.19 -12.36 10.05
C LEU A 88 7.48 -12.64 9.29
N PHE A 89 8.46 -13.24 9.95
CA PHE A 89 9.73 -13.60 9.34
C PHE A 89 9.70 -15.04 8.81
N LYS A 90 10.56 -15.33 7.83
CA LYS A 90 10.68 -16.68 7.28
C LYS A 90 11.27 -17.65 8.32
N ASP A 91 12.29 -17.18 9.04
CA ASP A 91 13.05 -17.91 10.04
C ASP A 91 13.77 -16.91 10.97
N GLU A 92 14.41 -17.40 12.03
CA GLU A 92 15.14 -16.56 12.99
C GLU A 92 16.32 -15.80 12.37
N ALA A 93 16.92 -16.33 11.30
CA ALA A 93 18.04 -15.67 10.63
C ALA A 93 17.55 -14.44 9.85
N ASP A 94 16.41 -14.56 9.17
CA ASP A 94 15.71 -13.46 8.52
C ASP A 94 15.29 -12.39 9.54
N GLU A 95 14.80 -12.77 10.73
CA GLU A 95 14.51 -11.82 11.79
C GLU A 95 15.77 -11.09 12.29
N LYS A 96 16.88 -11.81 12.52
CA LYS A 96 18.13 -11.18 12.97
C LYS A 96 18.69 -10.20 11.93
N MET A 97 18.57 -10.52 10.65
CA MET A 97 19.09 -9.70 9.55
C MET A 97 18.18 -8.52 9.21
N ASN A 98 16.87 -8.74 9.12
CA ASN A 98 15.91 -7.76 8.60
C ASN A 98 14.99 -7.18 9.66
N GLY A 99 14.96 -7.73 10.88
CA GLY A 99 13.97 -7.39 11.91
C GLY A 99 13.97 -5.94 12.34
N GLY A 100 15.14 -5.29 12.46
CA GLY A 100 15.23 -3.86 12.75
C GLY A 100 14.54 -3.01 11.68
N ARG A 101 14.92 -3.21 10.41
CA ARG A 101 14.32 -2.49 9.28
C ARG A 101 12.83 -2.78 9.08
N THR A 102 12.41 -4.02 9.31
CA THR A 102 11.00 -4.41 9.23
C THR A 102 10.18 -3.74 10.32
N ARG A 103 10.71 -3.62 11.54
CA ARG A 103 10.07 -2.88 12.65
C ARG A 103 9.97 -1.38 12.34
N GLU A 104 10.96 -0.77 11.70
CA GLU A 104 10.88 0.62 11.23
C GLU A 104 9.79 0.80 10.15
N LYS A 105 9.74 -0.10 9.15
CA LYS A 105 8.66 -0.10 8.15
C LYS A 105 7.29 -0.26 8.79
N ARG A 106 7.19 -1.09 9.83
CA ARG A 106 5.95 -1.32 10.57
C ARG A 106 5.53 -0.07 11.34
N ALA A 107 6.45 0.60 12.02
CA ALA A 107 6.17 1.87 12.68
C ALA A 107 5.70 2.94 11.67
N PHE A 108 6.35 3.02 10.50
CA PHE A 108 5.94 3.90 9.42
C PHE A 108 4.52 3.57 8.90
N PHE A 109 4.22 2.27 8.73
CA PHE A 109 2.90 1.81 8.32
C PHE A 109 1.82 2.26 9.32
N THR A 110 2.02 2.00 10.60
CA THR A 110 1.05 2.38 11.64
C THR A 110 0.90 3.90 11.74
N ARG A 111 1.99 4.66 11.60
CA ARG A 111 1.93 6.13 11.54
C ARG A 111 1.08 6.62 10.37
N MET A 112 1.24 6.07 9.16
CA MET A 112 0.39 6.43 8.02
C MET A 112 -1.10 6.14 8.29
N LEU A 113 -1.41 5.03 8.96
CA LEU A 113 -2.79 4.71 9.33
C LEU A 113 -3.36 5.71 10.35
N HIS A 114 -2.57 6.15 11.32
CA HIS A 114 -2.98 7.21 12.26
C HIS A 114 -3.19 8.55 11.56
N ASP A 115 -2.25 8.96 10.72
CA ASP A 115 -2.29 10.22 9.97
C ASP A 115 -3.54 10.28 9.07
N ALA A 116 -3.81 9.20 8.31
CA ALA A 116 -5.00 9.08 7.47
C ALA A 116 -6.29 8.85 8.28
N GLY A 117 -6.16 8.33 9.50
CA GLY A 117 -7.26 8.04 10.41
C GLY A 117 -8.06 9.26 10.84
N SER A 118 -7.45 10.46 10.76
CA SER A 118 -8.16 11.72 10.99
C SER A 118 -9.28 11.96 9.98
N ASP A 119 -9.07 11.54 8.71
CA ASP A 119 -10.06 11.65 7.63
C ASP A 119 -10.91 10.37 7.50
N VAL A 120 -10.34 9.21 7.86
CA VAL A 120 -10.99 7.89 7.77
C VAL A 120 -10.89 7.15 9.11
N PRO A 121 -11.87 7.30 10.02
CA PRO A 121 -11.80 6.75 11.37
C PRO A 121 -11.53 5.25 11.46
N GLN A 122 -11.94 4.47 10.44
CA GLN A 122 -11.66 3.03 10.33
C GLN A 122 -10.16 2.72 10.34
N LEU A 123 -9.32 3.60 9.79
CA LEU A 123 -7.87 3.39 9.76
C LEU A 123 -7.24 3.56 11.15
N SER A 124 -7.76 4.49 11.97
CA SER A 124 -7.32 4.66 13.36
C SER A 124 -7.60 3.43 14.22
N ILE A 125 -8.71 2.72 13.96
CA ILE A 125 -9.08 1.48 14.65
C ILE A 125 -8.00 0.43 14.42
N ALA A 126 -7.66 0.18 13.16
CA ALA A 126 -6.61 -0.76 12.81
C ALA A 126 -5.25 -0.30 13.34
N ALA A 127 -4.90 0.98 13.24
CA ALA A 127 -3.65 1.52 13.78
C ALA A 127 -3.47 1.21 15.27
N LYS A 128 -4.50 1.46 16.09
CA LYS A 128 -4.51 1.15 17.53
C LYS A 128 -4.32 -0.34 17.81
N ALA A 129 -4.99 -1.20 17.06
CA ALA A 129 -4.84 -2.65 17.23
C ALA A 129 -3.42 -3.12 16.88
N LEU A 130 -2.79 -2.49 15.89
CA LEU A 130 -1.43 -2.81 15.44
C LEU A 130 -0.34 -2.27 16.37
N ASP A 131 -0.63 -1.23 17.16
CA ASP A 131 0.24 -0.70 18.23
C ASP A 131 0.19 -1.54 19.52
N ASN A 132 -0.89 -2.29 19.74
CA ASN A 132 -1.01 -3.16 20.91
C ASN A 132 -0.19 -4.44 20.69
N GLU A 133 0.87 -4.63 21.47
CA GLU A 133 1.77 -5.78 21.35
C GLU A 133 1.07 -7.14 21.49
N THR A 134 0.05 -7.24 22.35
CA THR A 134 -0.73 -8.47 22.53
C THR A 134 -1.53 -8.81 21.28
N LEU A 135 -2.24 -7.83 20.72
CA LEU A 135 -2.99 -8.03 19.48
C LEU A 135 -2.07 -8.26 18.28
N ALA A 136 -0.94 -7.56 18.22
CA ALA A 136 0.08 -7.77 17.18
C ALA A 136 0.66 -9.19 17.22
N ALA A 137 0.86 -9.77 18.42
CA ALA A 137 1.23 -11.17 18.58
C ALA A 137 0.12 -12.11 18.09
N SER A 138 -1.15 -11.88 18.48
CA SER A 138 -2.28 -12.68 18.01
C SER A 138 -2.43 -12.65 16.48
N ILE A 139 -2.24 -11.48 15.85
CA ILE A 139 -2.24 -11.34 14.39
C ILE A 139 -1.14 -12.20 13.76
N ARG A 140 0.07 -12.17 14.33
CA ARG A 140 1.20 -12.97 13.84
C ARG A 140 0.91 -14.47 13.95
N ASP A 141 0.42 -14.91 15.10
CA ASP A 141 0.12 -16.32 15.37
C ASP A 141 -0.97 -16.84 14.42
N GLU A 142 -2.00 -16.04 14.14
CA GLU A 142 -3.05 -16.44 13.22
C GLU A 142 -2.58 -16.46 11.75
N LEU A 143 -1.76 -15.48 11.34
CA LEU A 143 -1.11 -15.51 10.02
C LEU A 143 -0.23 -16.76 9.87
N GLN A 144 0.53 -17.13 10.89
CA GLN A 144 1.33 -18.36 10.92
C GLN A 144 0.47 -19.61 10.87
N GLY A 145 -0.60 -19.67 11.67
CA GLY A 145 -1.55 -20.78 11.70
C GLY A 145 -2.21 -21.02 10.34
N LYS A 146 -2.48 -19.94 9.59
CA LYS A 146 -3.00 -20.01 8.21
C LYS A 146 -1.92 -20.19 7.13
N LYS A 147 -0.65 -20.36 7.53
CA LYS A 147 0.50 -20.58 6.66
C LYS A 147 0.70 -19.42 5.66
N ALA A 148 0.45 -18.19 6.09
CA ALA A 148 0.79 -17.00 5.33
C ALA A 148 2.31 -16.96 5.09
N LYS A 149 2.72 -16.51 3.90
CA LYS A 149 4.14 -16.29 3.60
C LYS A 149 4.52 -14.85 3.96
N PRO A 150 5.77 -14.58 4.38
CA PRO A 150 6.25 -13.22 4.62
C PRO A 150 6.01 -12.26 3.44
N THR A 151 6.06 -12.76 2.21
CA THR A 151 5.85 -11.99 0.97
C THR A 151 4.38 -11.81 0.58
N ASP A 152 3.44 -12.50 1.24
CA ASP A 152 2.02 -12.38 0.91
C ASP A 152 1.54 -10.97 1.27
N LYS A 153 0.74 -10.37 0.38
CA LYS A 153 0.15 -9.05 0.63
C LYS A 153 -1.06 -9.18 1.56
N VAL A 154 -1.12 -8.25 2.52
CA VAL A 154 -2.14 -8.17 3.55
C VAL A 154 -2.83 -6.81 3.49
N THR A 155 -4.15 -6.80 3.64
CA THR A 155 -4.96 -5.57 3.81
C THR A 155 -5.76 -5.63 5.11
N ILE A 156 -6.56 -4.61 5.36
CA ILE A 156 -7.37 -4.43 6.57
C ILE A 156 -8.85 -4.35 6.17
N ALA A 157 -9.73 -4.91 6.99
CA ALA A 157 -11.16 -4.66 6.94
C ALA A 157 -11.66 -4.26 8.32
N VAL A 158 -12.62 -3.33 8.37
CA VAL A 158 -13.30 -2.90 9.60
C VAL A 158 -14.79 -3.04 9.36
N ASP A 159 -15.49 -3.75 10.25
CA ASP A 159 -16.93 -4.07 10.12
C ASP A 159 -17.29 -4.61 8.72
N ASN A 160 -16.46 -5.51 8.20
CA ASN A 160 -16.59 -6.14 6.88
C ASN A 160 -16.49 -5.18 5.67
N ALA A 161 -16.02 -3.96 5.87
CA ALA A 161 -15.68 -3.01 4.81
C ALA A 161 -14.16 -2.91 4.62
N PHE A 162 -13.70 -2.83 3.37
CA PHE A 162 -12.29 -2.65 3.02
C PHE A 162 -11.98 -1.16 2.88
N PRO A 163 -11.18 -0.54 3.77
CA PRO A 163 -10.82 0.87 3.62
C PRO A 163 -10.09 1.15 2.30
N VAL A 164 -9.39 0.17 1.73
CA VAL A 164 -8.70 0.31 0.43
C VAL A 164 -9.65 0.50 -0.76
N GLU A 165 -10.93 0.17 -0.63
CA GLU A 165 -11.94 0.41 -1.67
C GLU A 165 -12.67 1.75 -1.49
N LEU A 166 -12.40 2.49 -0.41
CA LEU A 166 -12.99 3.79 -0.15
C LEU A 166 -12.18 4.90 -0.82
N ASP A 167 -12.84 5.93 -1.32
CA ASP A 167 -12.16 7.10 -1.90
C ASP A 167 -11.78 8.17 -0.84
N THR A 168 -12.23 8.01 0.40
CA THR A 168 -12.14 9.03 1.46
C THR A 168 -10.71 9.37 1.87
N TRP A 169 -9.78 8.41 1.78
CA TRP A 169 -8.36 8.64 2.05
C TRP A 169 -7.59 9.19 0.83
N HIS A 170 -8.18 9.22 -0.37
CA HIS A 170 -7.48 9.66 -1.59
C HIS A 170 -6.93 11.10 -1.48
N PRO A 171 -7.66 12.10 -0.95
CA PRO A 171 -7.12 13.46 -0.79
C PRO A 171 -5.90 13.50 0.15
N TRP A 172 -5.97 12.78 1.27
CA TRP A 172 -4.85 12.65 2.21
C TRP A 172 -3.63 12.02 1.52
N TRP A 173 -3.84 10.94 0.77
CA TRP A 173 -2.78 10.23 0.06
C TRP A 173 -2.06 11.10 -0.96
N ARG A 174 -2.81 11.86 -1.76
CA ARG A 174 -2.24 12.79 -2.74
C ARG A 174 -1.40 13.86 -2.05
N LYS A 175 -1.89 14.44 -0.95
CA LYS A 175 -1.15 15.43 -0.15
C LYS A 175 0.12 14.84 0.46
N PHE A 176 0.03 13.64 1.02
CA PHE A 176 1.17 12.91 1.59
C PHE A 176 2.25 12.67 0.52
N ARG A 177 1.88 12.09 -0.63
CA ARG A 177 2.83 11.84 -1.74
C ARG A 177 3.45 13.10 -2.30
N ALA A 178 2.69 14.18 -2.43
CA ALA A 178 3.24 15.47 -2.85
C ALA A 178 4.34 15.97 -1.89
N GLY A 179 4.22 15.67 -0.58
CA GLY A 179 5.24 15.97 0.41
C GLY A 179 6.50 15.07 0.35
N LEU A 180 6.42 13.89 -0.27
CA LEU A 180 7.57 13.00 -0.45
C LEU A 180 8.51 13.46 -1.56
N LYS A 181 7.98 14.18 -2.56
CA LYS A 181 8.80 14.89 -3.55
C LYS A 181 9.56 15.98 -2.82
N GLY A 182 10.84 15.74 -2.52
CA GLY A 182 11.67 16.71 -1.81
C GLY A 182 11.56 18.09 -2.46
N LYS A 183 11.48 19.16 -1.67
CA LYS A 183 11.57 20.54 -2.19
C LYS A 183 12.89 20.70 -2.94
N LYS A 184 12.84 20.61 -4.26
CA LYS A 184 13.67 21.36 -5.19
C LYS A 184 12.80 21.75 -6.38
N PRO A 185 12.35 23.01 -6.49
CA PRO A 185 12.15 23.59 -7.80
C PRO A 185 13.54 23.67 -8.43
N GLY A 186 13.86 22.71 -9.29
CA GLY A 186 14.85 22.91 -10.33
C GLY A 186 14.08 23.36 -11.56
N ASP A 187 14.53 24.41 -12.23
CA ASP A 187 13.97 25.05 -13.44
C ASP A 187 13.75 24.13 -14.66
N ASN A 188 13.72 22.81 -14.49
CA ASN A 188 13.66 21.85 -15.59
C ASN A 188 12.21 21.48 -15.94
N VAL A 189 11.38 22.50 -16.16
CA VAL A 189 10.01 22.31 -16.63
C VAL A 189 10.06 22.13 -18.16
N MET A 190 9.57 20.99 -18.65
CA MET A 190 9.52 20.71 -20.09
C MET A 190 8.09 20.87 -20.60
N ARG A 191 7.93 21.31 -21.86
CA ARG A 191 6.61 21.31 -22.49
C ARG A 191 6.19 19.86 -22.77
N CYS A 192 5.04 19.47 -22.23
CA CYS A 192 4.40 18.21 -22.56
C CYS A 192 4.09 18.18 -24.06
N PHE A 193 4.60 17.18 -24.77
CA PHE A 193 4.34 17.00 -26.21
C PHE A 193 2.86 16.75 -26.52
N VAL A 194 2.08 16.30 -25.53
CA VAL A 194 0.66 16.03 -25.70
C VAL A 194 -0.16 17.27 -25.38
N THR A 195 -0.04 17.82 -24.17
CA THR A 195 -0.92 18.91 -23.72
C THR A 195 -0.40 20.31 -24.03
N GLY A 196 0.90 20.46 -24.34
CA GLY A 196 1.55 21.76 -24.53
C GLY A 196 1.89 22.51 -23.22
N ASP A 197 1.41 22.01 -22.08
CA ASP A 197 1.64 22.59 -20.76
C ASP A 197 3.06 22.33 -20.27
N LEU A 198 3.57 23.24 -19.43
CA LEU A 198 4.82 23.04 -18.72
C LEU A 198 4.62 22.00 -17.61
N GLN A 199 5.33 20.88 -17.72
CA GLN A 199 5.28 19.75 -16.80
C GLN A 199 6.70 19.39 -16.34
N GLU A 200 6.83 18.93 -15.09
CA GLU A 200 8.09 18.37 -14.61
C GLU A 200 8.29 16.97 -15.21
N PRO A 201 9.40 16.72 -15.94
CA PRO A 201 9.66 15.41 -16.51
C PRO A 201 9.98 14.39 -15.42
N VAL A 202 9.40 13.19 -15.56
CA VAL A 202 9.66 12.08 -14.65
C VAL A 202 11.12 11.62 -14.81
N SER A 203 11.89 11.61 -13.73
CA SER A 203 13.34 11.34 -13.75
C SER A 203 13.72 9.91 -14.15
N SER A 204 12.80 8.96 -14.12
CA SER A 204 13.04 7.59 -14.54
C SER A 204 11.76 6.97 -15.10
N HIS A 205 11.86 6.39 -16.29
CA HIS A 205 10.80 5.56 -16.85
C HIS A 205 10.72 4.23 -16.10
N LEU A 206 9.51 3.71 -15.92
CA LEU A 206 9.30 2.33 -15.47
C LEU A 206 9.94 1.38 -16.49
N THR A 207 10.59 0.32 -16.02
CA THR A 207 11.08 -0.74 -16.89
C THR A 207 9.89 -1.35 -17.63
N VAL A 208 9.90 -1.33 -18.96
CA VAL A 208 8.86 -1.97 -19.76
C VAL A 208 8.98 -3.48 -19.58
N SER A 209 8.08 -4.07 -18.80
CA SER A 209 7.95 -5.52 -18.68
C SER A 209 7.23 -6.08 -19.91
N GLY A 210 7.81 -7.10 -20.57
CA GLY A 210 7.15 -7.81 -21.68
C GLY A 210 7.79 -7.62 -23.06
N LEU A 211 8.97 -7.01 -23.15
CA LEU A 211 9.82 -7.08 -24.35
C LEU A 211 10.86 -8.19 -24.15
N SER A 212 10.43 -9.43 -24.36
CA SER A 212 11.29 -10.62 -24.49
C SER A 212 10.76 -11.49 -25.61
#